data_AF-A0A6G0QPP8-F1
#
_entry.id   AF-A0A6G0QPP8-F1
#
_cell.length_a   1.000
_cell.length_b   1.000
_cell.length_c   1.000
_cell.angle_alpha   90.00
_cell.angle_beta   90.00
_cell.angle_gamma   90.00
#
_symmetry.space_group_name_H-M   'P 1'
#
loop_
_entity.id
_entity.type
_entity.pdbx_description
1 polymer ?
#
loop_
_entity_poly.entity_id
_entity_poly.type
_entity_poly.pdbx_seq_one_letter_code
_entity_poly.pdbx_strand_id
1 'polypeptide(L)'
;MLEEQFNRKTLKNRLIVTKKLHNFKMESGTRFAVHVDQFKEIFLQMETIGELLDETRQLVLLLGSLTDAYRMISTVLENTPNMTLAYAIQALSGVDASDE
;
A
#
# COMPACT_ATOMS: atom_id res chain seq x y z
N MET A 1 -22.85 -3.33 -16.27
CA MET A 1 -22.90 -4.04 -17.57
C MET A 1 -22.09 -5.34 -17.47
N LEU A 2 -22.55 -6.48 -18.02
CA LEU A 2 -21.80 -7.75 -17.99
C LEU A 2 -20.40 -7.60 -18.61
N GLU A 3 -20.29 -6.77 -19.64
CA GLU A 3 -19.03 -6.43 -20.31
C GLU A 3 -18.02 -5.71 -19.41
N GLU A 4 -18.46 -4.79 -18.54
CA GLU A 4 -17.56 -4.13 -17.56
C GLU A 4 -17.07 -5.11 -16.49
N GLN A 5 -17.95 -6.01 -16.01
CA GLN A 5 -17.55 -7.05 -15.07
C GLN A 5 -16.64 -8.10 -15.71
N PHE A 6 -16.88 -8.44 -16.98
CA PHE A 6 -16.06 -9.37 -17.75
C PHE A 6 -14.69 -8.76 -18.05
N ASN A 7 -14.64 -7.48 -18.47
CA ASN A 7 -13.38 -6.75 -18.67
C ASN A 7 -12.55 -6.68 -17.39
N ARG A 8 -13.16 -6.30 -16.25
CA ARG A 8 -12.46 -6.24 -14.94
C ARG A 8 -11.81 -7.56 -14.52
N LYS A 9 -12.40 -8.71 -14.86
CA LYS A 9 -11.89 -10.04 -14.48
C LYS A 9 -10.98 -10.69 -15.51
N THR A 10 -10.66 -10.02 -16.62
CA THR A 10 -9.71 -10.57 -17.60
C THR A 10 -8.34 -10.81 -16.97
N LEU A 11 -7.61 -11.81 -17.48
CA LEU A 11 -6.23 -12.07 -17.09
C LEU A 11 -5.34 -10.83 -17.29
N LYS A 12 -5.60 -10.04 -18.33
CA LYS A 12 -4.91 -8.78 -18.61
C LYS A 12 -5.07 -7.77 -17.47
N ASN A 13 -6.29 -7.54 -16.99
CA ASN A 13 -6.54 -6.57 -15.93
C ASN A 13 -5.99 -7.04 -14.58
N ARG A 14 -6.14 -8.34 -14.26
CA ARG A 14 -5.47 -8.94 -13.11
C ARG A 14 -3.96 -8.67 -13.16
N LEU A 15 -3.33 -9.00 -14.29
CA LEU A 15 -1.89 -8.80 -14.47
C LEU A 15 -1.46 -7.34 -14.31
N ILE A 16 -2.23 -6.37 -14.84
CA ILE A 16 -1.92 -4.94 -14.71
C ILE A 16 -1.94 -4.51 -13.25
N VAL A 17 -3.00 -4.83 -12.50
CA VAL A 17 -3.14 -4.41 -11.10
C VAL A 17 -2.13 -5.14 -10.21
N THR A 18 -1.94 -6.45 -10.39
CA THR A 18 -0.93 -7.22 -9.64
C THR A 18 0.48 -6.69 -9.88
N LYS A 19 0.82 -6.32 -11.13
CA LYS A 19 2.11 -5.64 -11.42
C LYS A 19 2.22 -4.29 -10.72
N LYS A 20 1.16 -3.48 -10.73
CA LYS A 20 1.14 -2.18 -10.03
C LYS A 20 1.39 -2.37 -8.53
N LEU A 21 0.72 -3.35 -7.91
CA LEU A 21 0.90 -3.68 -6.49
C LEU A 21 2.34 -4.12 -6.17
N HIS A 22 2.90 -5.06 -6.94
CA HIS A 22 4.24 -5.58 -6.68
C HIS A 22 5.37 -4.57 -6.91
N ASN A 23 5.16 -3.64 -7.85
CA ASN A 23 6.10 -2.58 -8.14
C ASN A 23 5.86 -1.32 -7.29
N PHE A 24 4.84 -1.32 -6.44
CA PHE A 24 4.50 -0.15 -5.63
C PHE A 24 5.58 0.09 -4.57
N LYS A 25 6.30 1.20 -4.74
CA LYS A 25 7.33 1.70 -3.83
C LYS A 25 7.16 3.21 -3.73
N MET A 26 7.43 3.74 -2.55
CA MET A 26 7.44 5.16 -2.30
C MET A 26 8.62 5.79 -3.04
N GLU A 27 8.34 6.82 -3.84
CA GLU A 27 9.38 7.59 -4.49
C GLU A 27 10.01 8.58 -3.50
N SER A 28 11.32 8.80 -3.60
CA SER A 28 12.02 9.78 -2.77
C SER A 28 11.41 11.18 -2.94
N GLY A 29 11.28 11.94 -1.85
CA GLY A 29 10.64 13.26 -1.83
C GLY A 29 9.10 13.25 -1.90
N THR A 30 8.46 12.08 -2.02
CA THR A 30 6.99 11.98 -1.95
C THR A 30 6.51 12.19 -0.51
N ARG A 31 5.48 13.01 -0.31
CA ARG A 31 4.83 13.14 1.01
C ARG A 31 4.13 11.83 1.39
N PHE A 32 4.29 11.38 2.63
CA PHE A 32 3.66 10.14 3.13
C PHE A 32 2.15 10.04 2.84
N ALA A 33 1.42 11.14 3.06
CA ALA A 33 -0.02 11.19 2.78
C ALA A 33 -0.35 10.86 1.30
N VAL A 34 0.45 11.37 0.36
CA VAL A 34 0.28 11.09 -1.07
C VAL A 34 0.54 9.61 -1.36
N HIS A 35 1.59 9.05 -0.76
CA HIS A 35 1.91 7.61 -0.87
C HIS A 35 0.76 6.74 -0.35
N VAL A 36 0.19 7.08 0.81
CA VAL A 36 -0.96 6.34 1.39
C VAL A 36 -2.21 6.45 0.52
N ASP A 37 -2.46 7.59 -0.12
CA ASP A 37 -3.60 7.74 -1.03
C ASP A 37 -3.44 6.87 -2.28
N GLN A 38 -2.24 6.85 -2.88
CA GLN A 38 -1.92 5.96 -4.00
C GLN A 38 -2.01 4.48 -3.61
N PHE A 39 -1.58 4.14 -2.40
CA PHE A 39 -1.68 2.79 -1.85
C PHE A 39 -3.13 2.32 -1.73
N LYS A 40 -4.01 3.15 -1.16
CA LYS A 40 -5.45 2.88 -1.06
C LYS A 40 -6.11 2.74 -2.43
N GLU A 41 -5.68 3.52 -3.42
CA GLU A 41 -6.18 3.41 -4.79
C GLU A 41 -5.86 2.03 -5.39
N ILE A 42 -4.66 1.49 -5.16
CA ILE A 42 -4.30 0.15 -5.63
C ILE A 42 -5.21 -0.91 -4.99
N PHE A 43 -5.56 -0.78 -3.72
CA PHE A 43 -6.47 -1.71 -3.07
C PHE A 43 -7.87 -1.66 -3.64
N LEU A 44 -8.40 -0.47 -3.91
CA LEU A 44 -9.67 -0.33 -4.61
C LEU A 44 -9.62 -1.03 -5.99
N GLN A 45 -8.49 -0.92 -6.71
CA GLN A 45 -8.28 -1.63 -7.97
C GLN A 45 -8.22 -3.16 -7.80
N MET A 46 -7.56 -3.66 -6.75
CA MET A 46 -7.53 -5.09 -6.40
C MET A 46 -8.94 -5.64 -6.09
N GLU A 47 -9.76 -4.88 -5.38
CA GLU A 47 -11.17 -5.24 -5.14
C GLU A 47 -11.95 -5.36 -6.46
N THR A 48 -11.70 -4.45 -7.41
CA THR A 48 -12.40 -4.48 -8.70
C THR A 48 -12.10 -5.73 -9.54
N ILE A 49 -10.93 -6.35 -9.37
CA ILE A 49 -10.54 -7.61 -10.02
C ILE A 49 -10.90 -8.84 -9.16
N GLY A 50 -11.51 -8.64 -7.99
CA GLY A 50 -11.94 -9.69 -7.08
C GLY A 50 -10.80 -10.29 -6.24
N GLU A 51 -9.75 -9.53 -5.97
CA GLU A 51 -8.62 -9.93 -5.12
C GLU A 51 -8.61 -9.04 -3.87
N LEU A 52 -9.21 -9.52 -2.78
CA LEU A 52 -9.19 -8.80 -1.51
C LEU A 52 -7.88 -9.07 -0.76
N LEU A 53 -7.34 -8.04 -0.11
CA LEU A 53 -6.18 -8.17 0.76
C LEU A 53 -6.63 -7.98 2.22
N ASP A 54 -6.32 -8.95 3.08
CA ASP A 54 -6.53 -8.82 4.51
C ASP A 54 -5.64 -7.70 5.11
N GLU A 55 -6.02 -7.19 6.28
CA GLU A 55 -5.33 -6.08 6.94
C GLU A 55 -3.85 -6.37 7.19
N THR A 56 -3.50 -7.60 7.56
CA THR A 56 -2.12 -8.02 7.79
C THR A 56 -1.28 -7.88 6.53
N ARG A 57 -1.83 -8.31 5.37
CA ARG A 57 -1.15 -8.17 4.09
C ARG A 57 -1.04 -6.71 3.67
N GLN A 58 -2.07 -5.90 3.93
CA GLN A 58 -2.01 -4.46 3.69
C GLN A 58 -0.90 -3.80 4.53
N LEU A 59 -0.76 -4.17 5.80
CA LEU A 59 0.30 -3.66 6.67
C LEU A 59 1.70 -4.01 6.14
N VAL A 60 1.93 -5.28 5.80
CA VAL A 60 3.20 -5.75 5.24
C VAL A 60 3.56 -5.02 3.95
N LEU A 61 2.57 -4.80 3.06
CA LEU A 61 2.78 -4.08 1.81
C LEU A 61 3.07 -2.60 2.04
N LEU A 62 2.39 -1.95 3.00
CA LEU A 62 2.65 -0.55 3.35
C LEU A 62 4.08 -0.40 3.84
N LEU A 63 4.46 -1.13 4.90
CA LEU A 63 5.78 -1.03 5.53
C LEU A 63 6.90 -1.38 4.53
N GLY A 64 6.69 -2.42 3.73
CA GLY A 64 7.64 -2.84 2.70
C GLY A 64 7.73 -1.89 1.50
N SER A 65 6.82 -0.91 1.36
CA SER A 65 6.83 0.04 0.25
C SER A 65 7.57 1.34 0.56
N LEU A 66 7.83 1.64 1.84
CA LEU A 66 8.40 2.91 2.28
C LEU A 66 9.88 3.04 1.89
N THR A 67 10.34 4.29 1.80
CA THR A 67 11.76 4.60 1.65
C THR A 67 12.52 4.42 2.96
N ASP A 68 13.85 4.47 2.88
CA ASP A 68 14.74 4.36 4.04
C ASP A 68 14.52 5.44 5.11
N ALA A 69 13.94 6.59 4.74
CA ALA A 69 13.58 7.65 5.68
C ALA A 69 12.61 7.17 6.78
N TYR A 70 11.84 6.11 6.52
CA TYR A 70 10.88 5.53 7.48
C TYR A 70 11.43 4.27 8.18
N ARG A 71 12.67 3.85 7.88
CA ARG A 71 13.23 2.57 8.36
C ARG A 71 13.12 2.41 9.89
N MET A 72 13.47 3.44 10.65
CA MET A 72 13.49 3.36 12.11
C MET A 72 12.09 3.10 12.68
N ILE A 73 11.08 3.84 12.23
CA ILE A 73 9.71 3.66 12.70
C ILE A 73 9.11 2.35 12.18
N SER A 74 9.41 1.95 10.94
CA SER A 74 8.98 0.65 10.40
C SER A 74 9.44 -0.51 11.29
N THR A 75 10.70 -0.51 11.73
CA THR A 75 11.20 -1.54 12.65
C THR A 75 10.45 -1.57 13.99
N VAL A 76 10.05 -0.40 14.53
CA VAL A 76 9.23 -0.35 15.75
C VAL A 76 7.84 -0.95 15.49
N LEU A 77 7.22 -0.57 14.37
CA LEU A 77 5.87 -1.04 14.03
C LEU A 77 5.85 -2.55 13.74
N GLU A 78 6.87 -3.09 13.07
CA GLU A 78 7.03 -4.52 12.79
C GLU A 78 7.07 -5.38 14.05
N ASN A 79 7.65 -4.86 15.14
CA ASN A 79 7.81 -5.58 16.40
C ASN A 79 6.68 -5.29 17.41
N THR A 80 5.71 -4.46 17.05
CA THR A 80 4.59 -4.11 17.95
C THR A 80 3.48 -5.15 17.81
N PRO A 81 3.07 -5.83 18.91
CA PRO A 81 2.00 -6.81 18.85
C PRO A 81 0.65 -6.16 18.57
N ASN A 82 -0.24 -6.88 17.87
CA ASN A 82 -1.58 -6.41 17.50
C ASN A 82 -1.57 -5.09 16.71
N MET A 83 -0.53 -4.87 15.90
CA MET A 83 -0.42 -3.73 14.99
C MET A 83 -1.60 -3.70 14.02
N THR A 84 -2.22 -2.52 13.87
CA THR A 84 -3.30 -2.28 12.91
C THR A 84 -2.82 -1.34 11.81
N LEU A 85 -3.46 -1.42 10.64
CA LEU A 85 -3.12 -0.54 9.53
C LEU A 85 -3.37 0.93 9.87
N ALA A 86 -4.47 1.20 10.59
CA ALA A 86 -4.84 2.55 11.00
C ALA A 86 -3.79 3.17 11.93
N TYR A 87 -3.32 2.41 12.93
CA TYR A 87 -2.28 2.89 13.84
C TYR A 87 -0.95 3.11 13.11
N ALA A 88 -0.55 2.19 12.22
CA ALA A 88 0.65 2.35 11.41
C ALA A 88 0.62 3.63 10.56
N ILE A 89 -0.49 3.89 9.85
CA ILE A 89 -0.67 5.11 9.06
C ILE A 89 -0.57 6.36 9.95
N GLN A 90 -1.20 6.34 11.13
CA GLN A 90 -1.16 7.47 12.05
C GLN A 90 0.28 7.73 12.56
N ALA A 91 0.98 6.69 12.99
CA ALA A 91 2.35 6.79 13.49
C ALA A 91 3.32 7.29 12.41
N LEU A 92 3.21 6.77 11.19
CA LEU A 92 4.02 7.15 10.04
C LEU A 92 3.75 8.58 9.56
N SER A 93 2.52 9.08 9.71
CA SER A 93 2.16 10.46 9.31
C SER A 93 2.83 11.53 10.18
N GLY A 94 3.27 11.18 11.39
CA GLY A 94 3.98 12.09 12.30
C GLY A 94 5.49 12.13 12.08
N VAL A 95 6.02 11.42 11.09
CA VAL A 95 7.45 11.41 10.76
C VAL A 95 7.75 12.60 9.86
N ASP A 96 8.55 13.53 10.37
CA ASP A 96 9.26 14.48 9.51
C ASP A 96 10.38 13.69 8.81
N ALA A 97 10.04 13.08 7.68
CA ALA A 97 11.02 12.48 6.78
C ALA A 97 11.83 13.64 6.17
N SER A 98 12.85 14.08 6.90
CA SER A 98 13.75 15.15 6.47
C SER A 98 14.50 14.71 5.22
N ASP A 99 14.53 15.57 4.21
CA ASP A 99 15.34 15.42 3.01
C ASP A 99 16.82 15.32 3.43
N GLU A 100 17.38 14.11 3.44
CA GLU A 100 18.83 13.91 3.34
C GLU A 100 19.29 14.20 1.90
#